data_AF-A0A8T5UCD3-F1
#
_entry.id   AF-A0A8T5UCD3-F1
#
_cell.length_a   1.000
_cell.length_b   1.000
_cell.length_c   1.000
_cell.angle_alpha   90.00
_cell.angle_beta   90.00
_cell.angle_gamma   90.00
#
_symmetry.space_group_name_H-M   'P 1'
#
loop_
_entity.id
_entity.type
_entity.pdbx_description
1 polymer ?
#
loop_
_entity_poly.entity_id
_entity_poly.type
_entity_poly.pdbx_seq_one_letter_code
_entity_poly.pdbx_strand_id
1 'polypeptide(L)'
;MKIGKRNLIIILSLSLIIIIVFPSTIFILFKFNKTNNSNHPSNMGVDEWLEDFNSFYNFVERNYPYIWLKERTHGYNWLDLKSYYEDRIRNATSNNEFLFILFDAVQALQNRHTQIEYPGNIAQYHADFENWYPLNKVFSEDVVDFSNYWESIFLDIYRAKYKQKYDAVIAYEKGNYVIANNESLE
;
A
#
# COMPACT_ATOMS: atom_id res chain seq x y z
N MET A 1 -51.34 -21.78 19.91
CA MET A 1 -51.50 -20.41 19.39
C MET A 1 -51.25 -20.43 17.87
N LYS A 2 -52.28 -20.25 17.03
CA LYS A 2 -52.11 -20.27 15.56
C LYS A 2 -51.58 -18.90 15.11
N ILE A 3 -50.36 -18.86 14.60
CA ILE A 3 -49.79 -17.66 14.01
C ILE A 3 -50.50 -17.43 12.67
N GLY A 4 -51.17 -16.29 12.52
CA GLY A 4 -51.84 -15.94 11.27
C GLY A 4 -50.83 -15.78 10.13
N LYS A 5 -51.22 -16.14 8.90
CA LYS A 5 -50.34 -16.11 7.71
C LYS A 5 -49.58 -14.77 7.54
N ARG A 6 -50.23 -13.65 7.85
CA ARG A 6 -49.62 -12.31 7.81
C ARG A 6 -48.50 -12.13 8.85
N ASN A 7 -48.68 -12.65 10.06
CA ASN A 7 -47.67 -12.60 11.12
C ASN A 7 -46.52 -13.56 10.82
N LEU A 8 -46.80 -14.70 10.18
CA LEU A 8 -45.77 -15.63 9.72
C LEU A 8 -44.86 -15.01 8.65
N ILE A 9 -45.44 -14.28 7.68
CA ILE A 9 -44.67 -13.58 6.64
C ILE A 9 -43.77 -12.52 7.27
N ILE A 10 -44.28 -11.71 8.20
CA ILE A 10 -43.48 -10.66 8.86
C ILE A 10 -42.30 -11.29 9.63
N ILE A 11 -42.53 -12.38 10.37
CA ILE A 11 -41.47 -13.08 11.11
C ILE A 11 -40.39 -13.61 10.15
N LEU A 12 -40.80 -14.24 9.03
CA LEU A 12 -39.85 -14.76 8.04
C LEU A 12 -39.04 -13.64 7.36
N SER A 13 -39.67 -12.52 7.02
CA SER A 13 -38.98 -11.36 6.43
C SER A 13 -37.95 -10.75 7.39
N LEU A 14 -38.29 -10.61 8.68
CA LEU A 14 -37.36 -10.11 9.70
C LEU A 14 -36.19 -11.09 9.95
N SER A 15 -36.48 -12.39 9.93
CA SER A 15 -35.45 -13.44 10.08
C SER A 15 -34.43 -13.39 8.93
N LEU A 16 -34.90 -13.16 7.70
CA LEU A 16 -34.03 -13.09 6.51
C LEU A 16 -33.12 -11.86 6.54
N ILE A 17 -33.62 -10.71 7.01
CA ILE A 17 -32.81 -9.50 7.18
C ILE A 17 -31.71 -9.72 8.20
N ILE A 18 -32.03 -10.37 9.33
CA ILE A 18 -31.02 -10.70 10.35
C ILE A 18 -29.95 -11.62 9.76
N ILE A 19 -30.32 -12.66 9.02
CA ILE A 19 -29.37 -13.60 8.40
C ILE A 19 -28.46 -12.94 7.36
N ILE A 20 -28.88 -11.85 6.70
CA ILE A 20 -28.04 -11.14 5.72
C ILE A 20 -27.17 -10.09 6.40
N VAL A 21 -27.73 -9.34 7.35
CA VAL A 21 -27.02 -8.22 7.99
C VAL A 21 -25.99 -8.72 9.00
N PHE A 22 -26.31 -9.74 9.82
CA PHE A 22 -25.41 -10.23 10.88
C PHE A 22 -24.07 -10.75 10.36
N PRO A 23 -24.02 -11.59 9.31
CA PRO A 23 -22.76 -12.05 8.75
C PRO A 23 -21.95 -10.92 8.13
N SER A 24 -22.62 -9.94 7.51
CA SER A 24 -21.93 -8.79 6.91
C SER A 24 -21.29 -7.89 7.98
N THR A 25 -21.98 -7.64 9.10
CA THR A 25 -21.43 -6.86 10.22
C THR A 25 -20.35 -7.63 10.98
N ILE A 26 -20.51 -8.94 11.17
CA ILE A 26 -19.49 -9.81 11.78
C ILE A 26 -18.24 -9.90 10.89
N PHE A 27 -18.40 -9.96 9.57
CA PHE A 27 -17.29 -9.98 8.61
C PHE A 27 -16.53 -8.64 8.58
N ILE A 28 -17.24 -7.51 8.69
CA ILE A 28 -16.61 -6.19 8.84
C ILE A 28 -15.85 -6.11 10.19
N LEU A 29 -16.44 -6.58 11.29
CA LEU A 29 -15.78 -6.67 12.59
C LEU A 29 -14.53 -7.57 12.54
N PHE A 30 -14.57 -8.71 11.85
CA PHE A 30 -13.42 -9.59 11.67
C PHE A 30 -12.31 -8.98 10.81
N LYS A 31 -12.65 -8.19 9.77
CA LYS A 31 -11.67 -7.43 8.98
C LYS A 31 -11.04 -6.27 9.76
N PHE A 32 -11.77 -5.62 10.66
CA PHE A 32 -11.21 -4.59 11.54
C PHE A 32 -10.44 -5.17 12.73
N ASN A 33 -10.72 -6.42 13.14
CA ASN A 33 -9.93 -7.15 14.15
C ASN A 33 -8.67 -7.81 13.59
N LYS A 34 -8.24 -7.45 12.38
CA LYS A 34 -6.98 -7.93 11.82
C LYS A 34 -5.81 -7.14 12.42
N THR A 35 -5.34 -7.69 13.54
CA THR A 35 -3.97 -7.69 14.09
C THR A 35 -3.30 -6.34 14.23
N ASN A 36 -3.31 -5.80 15.46
CA ASN A 36 -2.13 -5.12 15.98
C ASN A 36 -1.00 -6.15 15.97
N ASN A 37 -0.31 -6.28 14.84
CA ASN A 37 0.83 -7.15 14.74
C ASN A 37 1.94 -6.49 15.56
N SER A 38 2.09 -6.90 16.82
CA SER A 38 3.13 -6.39 17.72
C SER A 38 4.52 -6.91 17.34
N ASN A 39 4.64 -7.63 16.22
CA ASN A 39 5.91 -8.11 15.70
C ASN A 39 6.75 -6.90 15.32
N HIS A 40 7.82 -6.68 16.08
CA HIS A 40 8.85 -5.71 15.72
C HIS A 40 9.32 -5.96 14.27
N PRO A 41 9.61 -4.92 13.46
CA PRO A 41 9.86 -5.08 12.02
C PRO A 41 11.02 -6.02 11.69
N SER A 42 12.00 -6.12 12.59
CA SER A 42 13.12 -7.05 12.47
C SER A 42 12.71 -8.53 12.40
N ASN A 43 11.51 -8.86 12.85
CA ASN A 43 10.99 -10.22 12.93
C ASN A 43 9.93 -10.52 11.86
N MET A 44 9.69 -9.56 10.94
CA MET A 44 8.75 -9.76 9.85
C MET A 44 9.27 -10.79 8.86
N GLY A 45 8.37 -11.62 8.34
CA GLY A 45 8.62 -12.54 7.25
C GLY A 45 7.63 -12.35 6.10
N VAL A 46 7.61 -13.34 5.21
CA VAL A 46 6.79 -13.33 3.98
C VAL A 46 5.31 -13.10 4.26
N ASP A 47 4.76 -13.65 5.34
CA ASP A 47 3.35 -13.51 5.68
C ASP A 47 3.01 -12.06 6.05
N GLU A 48 3.81 -11.41 6.90
CA GLU A 48 3.65 -9.99 7.22
C GLU A 48 3.85 -9.08 6.00
N TRP A 49 4.87 -9.35 5.18
CA TRP A 49 5.13 -8.58 3.97
C TRP A 49 3.97 -8.64 2.97
N LEU A 50 3.38 -9.82 2.79
CA LEU A 50 2.21 -9.98 1.93
C LEU A 50 0.98 -9.30 2.51
N GLU A 51 0.83 -9.28 3.82
CA GLU A 51 -0.25 -8.57 4.48
C GLU A 51 -0.14 -7.05 4.27
N ASP A 52 1.05 -6.49 4.48
CA ASP A 52 1.33 -5.08 4.26
C ASP A 52 1.14 -4.69 2.79
N PHE A 53 1.69 -5.49 1.87
CA PHE A 53 1.52 -5.26 0.44
C PHE A 53 0.05 -5.36 0.02
N ASN A 54 -0.71 -6.34 0.52
CA ASN A 54 -2.12 -6.45 0.22
C ASN A 54 -2.93 -5.28 0.77
N SER A 55 -2.58 -4.78 1.96
CA SER A 55 -3.20 -3.59 2.54
C SER A 55 -2.94 -2.36 1.68
N PHE A 56 -1.70 -2.15 1.23
CA PHE A 56 -1.31 -1.12 0.27
C PHE A 56 -2.05 -1.26 -1.06
N TYR A 57 -2.02 -2.44 -1.68
CA TYR A 57 -2.69 -2.72 -2.96
C TYR A 57 -4.18 -2.41 -2.89
N ASN A 58 -4.87 -2.91 -1.85
CA ASN A 58 -6.29 -2.66 -1.66
C ASN A 58 -6.59 -1.17 -1.40
N PHE A 59 -5.67 -0.43 -0.79
CA PHE A 59 -5.81 1.02 -0.64
C PHE A 59 -5.72 1.71 -2.00
N VAL A 60 -4.73 1.37 -2.81
CA VAL A 60 -4.55 1.91 -4.17
C VAL A 60 -5.75 1.56 -5.06
N GLU A 61 -6.17 0.29 -5.10
CA GLU A 61 -7.31 -0.17 -5.90
C GLU A 61 -8.59 0.65 -5.63
N ARG A 62 -8.84 0.97 -4.36
CA ARG A 62 -10.08 1.65 -3.96
C ARG A 62 -10.02 3.17 -4.00
N ASN A 63 -8.83 3.76 -3.88
CA ASN A 63 -8.67 5.19 -3.63
C ASN A 63 -7.82 5.93 -4.66
N TYR A 64 -7.02 5.22 -5.47
CA TYR A 64 -6.06 5.89 -6.35
C TYR A 64 -6.78 6.55 -7.54
N PRO A 65 -6.72 7.88 -7.67
CA PRO A 65 -7.44 8.58 -8.72
C PRO A 65 -6.81 8.27 -10.08
N TYR A 66 -7.68 8.06 -11.08
CA TYR A 66 -7.27 7.84 -12.46
C TYR A 66 -6.32 6.65 -12.68
N ILE A 67 -6.41 5.59 -11.86
CA ILE A 67 -5.57 4.39 -12.03
C ILE A 67 -5.73 3.77 -13.43
N TRP A 68 -6.94 3.81 -14.00
CA TRP A 68 -7.24 3.38 -15.37
C TRP A 68 -6.46 4.16 -16.45
N LEU A 69 -5.99 5.38 -16.14
CA LEU A 69 -5.27 6.21 -17.12
C LEU A 69 -3.91 5.57 -17.48
N LYS A 70 -3.38 4.70 -16.62
CA LYS A 70 -2.11 3.99 -16.84
C LYS A 70 -2.16 3.13 -18.09
N GLU A 71 -3.26 2.44 -18.34
CA GLU A 71 -3.43 1.63 -19.55
C GLU A 71 -3.35 2.51 -20.81
N ARG A 72 -4.01 3.68 -20.79
CA ARG A 72 -4.04 4.60 -21.93
C ARG A 72 -2.73 5.33 -22.18
N THR A 73 -1.96 5.60 -21.13
CA THR A 73 -0.76 6.47 -21.21
C THR A 73 0.54 5.67 -21.23
N HIS A 74 0.54 4.45 -20.70
CA HIS A 74 1.74 3.62 -20.53
C HIS A 74 1.54 2.17 -21.02
N GLY A 75 0.33 1.79 -21.44
CA GLY A 75 0.08 0.48 -22.05
C GLY A 75 -0.05 -0.69 -21.07
N TYR A 76 -0.19 -0.44 -19.78
CA TYR A 76 -0.45 -1.48 -18.78
C TYR A 76 -1.47 -1.03 -17.73
N ASN A 77 -2.21 -1.99 -17.19
CA ASN A 77 -3.07 -1.78 -16.03
C ASN A 77 -2.29 -2.15 -14.75
N TRP A 78 -2.16 -1.19 -13.84
CA TRP A 78 -1.41 -1.40 -12.58
C TRP A 78 -2.04 -2.49 -11.71
N LEU A 79 -3.37 -2.66 -11.77
CA LEU A 79 -4.06 -3.67 -10.98
C LEU A 79 -3.65 -5.10 -11.37
N ASP A 80 -3.27 -5.31 -12.62
CA ASP A 80 -2.84 -6.62 -13.13
C ASP A 80 -1.45 -7.02 -12.59
N LEU A 81 -0.70 -6.08 -12.00
CA LEU A 81 0.62 -6.32 -11.43
C LEU A 81 0.58 -7.01 -10.05
N LYS A 82 -0.61 -7.25 -9.48
CA LYS A 82 -0.74 -7.80 -8.12
C LYS A 82 0.06 -9.10 -7.94
N SER A 83 -0.23 -10.11 -8.75
CA SER A 83 0.39 -11.43 -8.64
C SER A 83 1.89 -11.36 -8.89
N TYR A 84 2.33 -10.50 -9.81
CA TYR A 84 3.75 -10.26 -10.06
C TYR A 84 4.48 -9.78 -8.79
N TYR A 85 3.91 -8.82 -8.06
CA TYR A 85 4.52 -8.34 -6.81
C TYR A 85 4.39 -9.33 -5.67
N GLU A 86 3.25 -10.01 -5.52
CA GLU A 86 3.08 -11.07 -4.51
C GLU A 86 4.11 -12.19 -4.69
N ASP A 87 4.37 -12.62 -5.92
CA ASP A 87 5.37 -13.64 -6.22
C ASP A 87 6.79 -13.16 -5.89
N ARG A 88 7.11 -11.89 -6.17
CA ARG A 88 8.40 -11.31 -5.77
C ARG A 88 8.55 -11.27 -4.25
N ILE A 89 7.49 -10.92 -3.52
CA ILE A 89 7.49 -10.88 -2.05
C ILE A 89 7.65 -12.28 -1.46
N ARG A 90 7.00 -13.30 -2.04
CA ARG A 90 7.16 -14.70 -1.62
C ARG A 90 8.59 -15.21 -1.72
N ASN A 91 9.35 -14.67 -2.66
CA ASN A 91 10.75 -15.02 -2.89
C ASN A 91 11.73 -14.07 -2.20
N ALA A 92 11.24 -13.01 -1.54
CA ALA A 92 12.09 -12.10 -0.79
C ALA A 92 12.68 -12.82 0.43
N THR A 93 13.92 -12.48 0.76
CA THR A 93 14.68 -13.08 1.86
C THR A 93 15.01 -12.08 2.96
N SER A 94 14.68 -10.80 2.75
CA SER A 94 15.00 -9.71 3.67
C SER A 94 14.02 -8.54 3.56
N ASN A 95 13.97 -7.75 4.63
CA ASN A 95 13.24 -6.47 4.66
C ASN A 95 13.74 -5.48 3.59
N ASN A 96 15.03 -5.53 3.23
CA ASN A 96 15.59 -4.72 2.13
C ASN A 96 14.96 -5.09 0.78
N GLU A 97 14.88 -6.38 0.47
CA GLU A 97 14.25 -6.86 -0.77
C GLU A 97 12.76 -6.54 -0.78
N PHE A 98 12.06 -6.75 0.34
CA PHE A 98 10.65 -6.37 0.47
C PHE A 98 10.44 -4.88 0.21
N LEU A 99 11.19 -4.00 0.87
CA LEU A 99 11.05 -2.55 0.69
C LEU A 99 11.39 -2.15 -0.76
N PHE A 100 12.40 -2.76 -1.38
CA PHE A 100 12.73 -2.52 -2.79
C PHE A 100 11.56 -2.87 -3.71
N ILE A 101 10.89 -4.00 -3.48
CA ILE A 101 9.70 -4.41 -4.23
C ILE A 101 8.56 -3.41 -4.03
N LEU A 102 8.34 -2.92 -2.81
CA LEU A 102 7.32 -1.91 -2.53
C LEU A 102 7.62 -0.59 -3.26
N PHE A 103 8.88 -0.16 -3.29
CA PHE A 103 9.31 0.99 -4.10
C PHE A 103 9.02 0.80 -5.59
N ASP A 104 9.23 -0.40 -6.13
CA ASP A 104 8.90 -0.70 -7.54
C ASP A 104 7.39 -0.58 -7.78
N ALA A 105 6.57 -1.12 -6.87
CA ALA A 105 5.11 -1.06 -6.96
C ALA A 105 4.58 0.38 -6.93
N VAL A 106 5.14 1.22 -6.05
CA VAL A 106 4.80 2.65 -5.97
C VAL A 106 5.31 3.41 -7.20
N GLN A 107 6.52 3.12 -7.71
CA GLN A 107 7.03 3.74 -8.93
C GLN A 107 6.23 3.37 -10.17
N ALA A 108 5.66 2.17 -10.23
CA ALA A 108 4.71 1.79 -11.26
C ALA A 108 3.39 2.58 -11.19
N LEU A 109 3.12 3.32 -10.11
CA LEU A 109 2.02 4.31 -10.14
C LEU A 109 2.40 5.57 -10.94
N GLN A 110 3.68 5.73 -11.32
CA GLN A 110 4.23 6.79 -12.18
C GLN A 110 3.60 8.15 -11.89
N ASN A 111 3.68 8.54 -10.62
CA ASN A 111 3.14 9.81 -10.12
C ASN A 111 4.13 10.38 -9.12
N ARG A 112 4.65 11.57 -9.42
CA ARG A 112 5.65 12.26 -8.57
C ARG A 112 5.14 12.60 -7.16
N HIS A 113 3.82 12.61 -6.96
CA HIS A 113 3.17 12.90 -5.68
C HIS A 113 2.73 11.61 -4.97
N THR A 114 3.16 10.45 -5.46
CA THR A 114 2.95 9.16 -4.80
C THR A 114 4.31 8.54 -4.55
N GLN A 115 4.72 8.52 -3.28
CA GLN A 115 6.02 8.01 -2.85
C GLN A 115 5.88 7.27 -1.53
N ILE A 116 6.87 6.44 -1.22
CA ILE A 116 7.05 5.91 0.13
C ILE A 116 7.63 7.05 0.98
N GLU A 117 6.98 7.34 2.10
CA GLU A 117 7.40 8.40 3.01
C GLU A 117 8.75 8.06 3.65
N TYR A 118 9.61 9.06 3.84
CA TYR A 118 10.90 8.85 4.48
C TYR A 118 10.69 8.57 5.98
N PRO A 119 11.15 7.43 6.52
CA PRO A 119 10.92 7.09 7.93
C PRO A 119 11.48 8.13 8.92
N GLY A 120 12.56 8.82 8.58
CA GLY A 120 13.12 9.88 9.43
C GLY A 120 12.22 11.10 9.60
N ASN A 121 11.18 11.28 8.78
CA ASN A 121 10.19 12.35 8.95
C ASN A 121 9.13 12.02 10.01
N ILE A 122 8.97 10.75 10.40
CA ILE A 122 7.86 10.30 11.25
C ILE A 122 7.92 10.92 12.66
N ALA A 123 9.11 11.07 13.24
CA ALA A 123 9.28 11.74 14.53
C ALA A 123 8.84 13.21 14.48
N GLN A 124 9.16 13.91 13.38
CA GLN A 124 8.70 15.28 13.16
C GLN A 124 7.17 15.32 13.03
N TYR A 125 6.56 14.41 12.26
CA TYR A 125 5.10 14.35 12.10
C TYR A 125 4.38 14.02 13.41
N HIS A 126 4.93 13.14 14.24
CA HIS A 126 4.40 12.91 15.58
C HIS A 126 4.34 14.22 16.36
N ALA A 127 5.43 14.99 16.39
CA ALA A 127 5.49 16.25 17.11
C ALA A 127 4.51 17.29 16.53
N ASP A 128 4.49 17.44 15.20
CA ASP A 128 3.65 18.42 14.51
C ASP A 128 2.15 18.12 14.68
N PHE A 129 1.78 16.84 14.81
CA PHE A 129 0.38 16.40 14.86
C PHE A 129 -0.09 15.88 16.21
N GLU A 130 0.69 15.98 17.28
CA GLU A 130 0.41 15.42 18.62
C GLU A 130 -1.03 15.69 19.11
N ASN A 131 -1.52 16.90 18.84
CA ASN A 131 -2.83 17.37 19.30
C ASN A 131 -3.92 17.34 18.21
N TRP A 132 -3.65 16.76 17.04
CA TRP A 132 -4.53 16.83 15.87
C TRP A 132 -5.12 15.47 15.53
N TYR A 133 -6.36 15.24 15.96
CA TYR A 133 -7.09 14.03 15.58
C TYR A 133 -7.57 14.08 14.12
N PRO A 134 -7.42 13.01 13.32
CA PRO A 134 -6.94 11.67 13.69
C PRO A 134 -5.42 11.45 13.52
N LEU A 135 -4.66 12.45 13.07
CA LEU A 135 -3.24 12.31 12.73
C LEU A 135 -2.36 11.91 13.91
N ASN A 136 -2.68 12.35 15.13
CA ASN A 136 -2.00 11.89 16.34
C ASN A 136 -2.13 10.38 16.61
N LYS A 137 -3.13 9.71 16.03
CA LYS A 137 -3.27 8.25 16.07
C LYS A 137 -2.50 7.55 14.95
N VAL A 138 -2.26 8.25 13.84
CA VAL A 138 -1.48 7.73 12.71
C VAL A 138 0.02 7.82 13.01
N PHE A 139 0.46 8.93 13.59
CA PHE A 139 1.85 9.17 13.99
C PHE A 139 2.02 9.02 15.51
N SER A 140 1.66 7.85 16.04
CA SER A 140 1.82 7.54 17.46
C SER A 140 3.28 7.23 17.82
N GLU A 141 3.60 7.24 19.12
CA GLU A 141 4.92 6.88 19.65
C GLU A 141 5.38 5.51 19.14
N ASP A 142 4.51 4.50 19.16
CA ASP A 142 4.80 3.20 18.55
C ASP A 142 5.26 3.36 17.09
N VAL A 143 4.54 4.11 16.26
CA VAL A 143 4.88 4.28 14.84
C VAL A 143 6.25 4.95 14.67
N VAL A 144 6.63 5.87 15.57
CA VAL A 144 7.98 6.45 15.60
C VAL A 144 9.02 5.36 15.86
N ASP A 145 8.83 4.54 16.89
CA ASP A 145 9.75 3.45 17.23
C ASP A 145 9.89 2.44 16.09
N PHE A 146 8.78 2.02 15.49
CA PHE A 146 8.74 1.13 14.34
C PHE A 146 9.44 1.76 13.11
N SER A 147 9.30 3.08 12.89
CA SER A 147 9.90 3.78 11.75
C SER A 147 11.43 3.88 11.83
N ASN A 148 12.00 3.97 13.03
CA ASN A 148 13.45 4.06 13.24
C ASN A 148 14.19 2.83 12.68
N TYR A 149 13.58 1.65 12.77
CA TYR A 149 14.13 0.43 12.16
C TYR A 149 14.27 0.57 10.63
N TRP A 150 13.25 1.13 9.97
CA TRP A 150 13.18 1.23 8.52
C TRP A 150 14.06 2.33 7.94
N GLU A 151 14.49 3.32 8.74
CA GLU A 151 15.24 4.48 8.23
C GLU A 151 16.54 4.08 7.50
N SER A 152 17.36 3.23 8.12
CA SER A 152 18.61 2.77 7.51
C SER A 152 18.38 1.97 6.23
N ILE A 153 17.42 1.04 6.25
CA ILE A 153 17.01 0.22 5.10
C ILE A 153 16.51 1.12 3.97
N PHE A 154 15.67 2.11 4.29
CA PHE A 154 15.15 3.07 3.32
C PHE A 154 16.29 3.83 2.65
N LEU A 155 17.24 4.37 3.41
CA LEU A 155 18.36 5.13 2.86
C LEU A 155 19.22 4.27 1.93
N ASP A 156 19.45 3.01 2.29
CA ASP A 156 20.22 2.08 1.46
C ASP A 156 19.51 1.80 0.13
N ILE A 157 18.21 1.49 0.18
CA ILE A 157 17.39 1.26 -1.01
C ILE A 157 17.27 2.52 -1.87
N TYR A 158 17.01 3.66 -1.25
CA TYR A 158 16.91 4.94 -1.92
C TYR A 158 18.22 5.27 -2.65
N ARG A 159 19.37 5.18 -1.97
CA ARG A 159 20.69 5.39 -2.60
C ARG A 159 20.96 4.40 -3.73
N ALA A 160 20.58 3.13 -3.58
CA ALA A 160 20.75 2.13 -4.62
C ALA A 160 19.93 2.48 -5.88
N LYS A 161 18.68 2.91 -5.71
CA LYS A 161 17.80 3.33 -6.81
C LYS A 161 18.26 4.64 -7.46
N TYR A 162 18.73 5.61 -6.68
CA TYR A 162 19.28 6.86 -7.22
C TYR A 162 20.55 6.65 -8.05
N LYS A 163 21.35 5.64 -7.71
CA LYS A 163 22.56 5.27 -8.46
C LYS A 163 22.28 4.35 -9.64
N GLN A 164 21.02 3.95 -9.87
CA GLN A 164 20.65 3.13 -11.01
C GLN A 164 20.89 3.92 -12.29
N LYS A 165 21.96 3.55 -13.01
CA LYS A 165 22.25 4.08 -14.33
C LYS A 165 21.32 3.39 -15.32
N TYR A 166 20.58 4.18 -16.08
CA TYR A 166 19.85 3.69 -17.24
C TYR A 166 20.80 3.76 -18.45
N ASP A 167 20.85 2.70 -19.25
CA ASP A 167 21.68 2.64 -20.46
C ASP A 167 21.21 3.61 -21.55
N ALA A 168 20.00 4.15 -21.39
CA ALA A 168 19.39 5.12 -22.28
C ALA A 168 18.77 6.26 -21.46
N VAL A 169 19.14 7.51 -21.77
CA VAL A 169 18.43 8.68 -21.27
C VAL A 169 17.44 9.12 -22.34
N ILE A 170 16.15 9.17 -22.01
CA ILE A 170 15.16 9.73 -22.94
C ILE A 170 15.07 11.23 -22.67
N ALA A 171 15.61 12.04 -23.59
CA ALA A 171 15.56 13.50 -23.52
C ALA A 171 14.47 14.05 -24.44
N TYR A 172 13.87 15.19 -24.09
CA TYR A 172 12.93 15.90 -24.96
C TYR A 172 13.65 17.08 -25.61
N GLU A 173 14.03 16.92 -26.89
CA GLU A 173 14.75 17.92 -27.66
C GLU A 173 13.90 18.41 -28.84
N LYS A 174 13.66 19.73 -28.89
CA LYS A 174 13.03 20.42 -30.02
C LYS A 174 11.72 19.77 -30.49
N GLY A 175 10.90 19.31 -29.54
CA GLY A 175 9.59 18.70 -29.85
C GLY A 175 9.60 17.19 -30.04
N ASN A 176 10.75 16.51 -29.87
CA ASN A 176 10.87 15.07 -30.05
C ASN A 176 11.56 14.41 -28.86
N TYR A 177 11.17 13.18 -28.54
CA TYR A 177 11.92 12.35 -27.61
C TYR A 177 13.11 11.71 -28.34
N VAL A 178 14.31 11.91 -27.81
CA VAL A 178 15.56 11.33 -28.33
C VAL A 178 16.20 10.43 -27.27
N ILE A 179 16.83 9.34 -27.69
CA ILE A 179 17.67 8.53 -26.83
C ILE A 179 19.06 9.18 -26.81
N ALA A 180 19.39 9.80 -25.69
CA ALA A 180 20.70 10.37 -25.42
C ALA A 180 21.59 9.32 -24.73
N ASN A 181 22.86 9.25 -25.17
CA ASN A 181 23.87 8.49 -24.46
C ASN A 181 24.22 9.22 -23.16
N ASN A 182 24.39 8.46 -22.09
CA ASN A 182 24.64 8.96 -20.74
C ASN A 182 25.92 9.82 -20.63
N GLU A 183 26.81 9.75 -21.62
CA GLU A 183 28.07 10.53 -21.71
C GLU A 183 27.87 12.00 -22.11
N SER A 184 26.66 12.41 -22.54
CA SER A 184 26.40 13.76 -23.09
C SER A 184 25.85 14.78 -22.08
N LEU A 185 25.75 14.41 -20.79
CA LEU A 185 25.16 15.22 -19.73
C LEU A 185 26.13 15.60 -18.59
N GLU A 186 27.43 15.33 -18.76
CA GLU A 186 28.53 15.91 -17.96
C GLU A 186 29.12 17.14 -18.65
#